data_AF-A0A2M7VG73-F1
#
_entry.id   AF-A0A2M7VG73-F1
#
_cell.length_a   1.000
_cell.length_b   1.000
_cell.length_c   1.000
_cell.angle_alpha   90.00
_cell.angle_beta   90.00
_cell.angle_gamma   90.00
#
_symmetry.space_group_name_H-M   'P 1'
#
loop_
_entity.id
_entity.type
_entity.pdbx_description
1 polymer ?
#
loop_
_entity_poly.entity_id
_entity_poly.type
_entity_poly.pdbx_seq_one_letter_code
_entity_poly.pdbx_strand_id
1 'polypeptide(L)'
;MVNGYVTVIQQLINQLTLVDNFMQLEIEVKLRVKNKVSLVKKILALGAKPAGQKHIIDTYYSPAKGPSFVTNSSPKLRIRYDKLHNHTSLDFHLPRGLWGGQEMEVDVADVKMMKLIFQKLGFKIESIVDNQRTKYQWRQFNFDLDQVKGVGTFLEIEWMNPKSAQKAVVEIKKLMKQIGFTEKDLEKKRYWQMCLLK
;
A
#
# COMPACT_ATOMS: atom_id res chain seq x y z
N MET A 1 -1.89 24.51 -14.95
CA MET A 1 -1.94 23.02 -14.98
C MET A 1 -2.62 22.43 -13.72
N VAL A 2 -3.73 23.02 -13.26
CA VAL A 2 -4.50 22.57 -12.07
C VAL A 2 -5.68 21.65 -12.45
N ASN A 3 -6.07 21.62 -13.73
CA ASN A 3 -7.30 20.97 -14.18
C ASN A 3 -7.27 19.43 -14.13
N GLY A 4 -6.12 18.77 -14.27
CA GLY A 4 -6.09 17.29 -14.36
C GLY A 4 -6.48 16.56 -13.07
N TYR A 5 -6.11 17.10 -11.89
CA TYR A 5 -6.43 16.48 -10.60
C TYR A 5 -7.86 16.79 -10.14
N VAL A 6 -8.40 17.96 -10.51
CA VAL A 6 -9.76 18.36 -10.18
C VAL A 6 -10.77 17.47 -10.92
N THR A 7 -10.51 17.09 -12.18
CA THR A 7 -11.41 16.20 -12.94
C THR A 7 -11.47 14.79 -12.37
N VAL A 8 -10.34 14.25 -11.92
CA VAL A 8 -10.29 12.95 -11.24
C VAL A 8 -11.05 13.04 -9.90
N ILE A 9 -10.78 14.06 -9.08
CA ILE A 9 -11.48 14.27 -7.80
C ILE A 9 -13.00 14.47 -7.98
N GLN A 10 -13.45 15.12 -9.06
CA GLN A 10 -14.87 15.31 -9.33
C GLN A 10 -15.55 14.00 -9.80
N GLN A 11 -14.87 13.18 -10.62
CA GLN A 11 -15.33 11.82 -10.93
C GLN A 11 -15.39 10.94 -9.68
N LEU A 12 -14.43 11.12 -8.77
CA LEU A 12 -14.33 10.46 -7.47
C LEU A 12 -15.48 10.86 -6.52
N ILE A 13 -15.95 12.12 -6.54
CA ILE A 13 -17.11 12.60 -5.75
C ILE A 13 -18.44 12.06 -6.29
N ASN A 14 -18.64 12.12 -7.61
CA ASN A 14 -19.92 11.77 -8.23
C ASN A 14 -20.26 10.27 -8.16
N GLN A 15 -19.29 9.39 -7.84
CA GLN A 15 -19.49 7.94 -7.70
C GLN A 15 -19.67 7.48 -6.24
N LEU A 16 -19.33 8.33 -5.25
CA LEU A 16 -19.48 8.02 -3.83
C LEU A 16 -20.94 8.08 -3.34
N THR A 17 -21.85 8.67 -4.11
CA THR A 17 -23.28 8.79 -3.75
C THR A 17 -24.10 7.50 -3.97
N LEU A 18 -23.48 6.42 -4.48
CA LEU A 18 -24.22 5.22 -4.91
C LEU A 18 -23.99 3.95 -4.08
N VAL A 19 -23.05 3.92 -3.13
CA VAL A 19 -22.74 2.67 -2.41
C VAL A 19 -22.41 2.95 -0.95
N ASP A 20 -23.45 3.13 -0.13
CA ASP A 20 -23.31 3.27 1.32
C ASP A 20 -23.44 1.94 2.06
N ASN A 21 -22.73 1.90 3.20
CA ASN A 21 -22.59 0.87 4.22
C ASN A 21 -21.50 -0.19 3.95
N PHE A 22 -20.44 -0.15 4.77
CA PHE A 22 -19.33 -1.11 4.95
C PHE A 22 -17.95 -0.82 4.34
N MET A 23 -17.77 0.17 3.47
CA MET A 23 -16.43 0.44 2.92
C MET A 23 -15.66 1.43 3.81
N GLN A 24 -14.61 0.97 4.48
CA GLN A 24 -13.67 1.86 5.15
C GLN A 24 -12.87 2.61 4.09
N LEU A 25 -13.05 3.94 3.99
CA LEU A 25 -12.34 4.76 3.02
C LEU A 25 -10.94 5.08 3.55
N GLU A 26 -9.91 4.75 2.79
CA GLU A 26 -8.54 5.14 3.08
C GLU A 26 -8.05 6.16 2.05
N ILE A 27 -7.45 7.25 2.53
CA ILE A 27 -6.74 8.20 1.68
C ILE A 27 -5.26 8.16 2.05
N GLU A 28 -4.44 7.77 1.09
CA GLU A 28 -3.01 7.59 1.26
C GLU A 28 -2.20 8.33 0.19
N VAL A 29 -0.96 8.70 0.54
CA VAL A 29 0.08 9.06 -0.43
C VAL A 29 1.36 8.35 -0.07
N LYS A 30 2.13 7.94 -1.09
CA LYS A 30 3.46 7.37 -0.91
C LYS A 30 4.52 8.34 -1.42
N LEU A 31 5.56 8.54 -0.61
CA LEU A 31 6.64 9.48 -0.87
C LEU A 31 7.97 8.75 -0.86
N ARG A 32 8.83 9.00 -1.85
CA ARG A 32 10.20 8.48 -1.84
C ARG A 32 11.05 9.29 -0.86
N VAL A 33 11.73 8.59 0.06
CA VAL A 33 12.52 9.22 1.13
C VAL A 33 14.01 9.08 0.83
N LYS A 34 14.70 10.22 0.69
CA LYS A 34 16.16 10.25 0.50
C LYS A 34 16.94 10.20 1.82
N ASN A 35 16.43 10.87 2.86
CA ASN A 35 17.08 10.95 4.16
C ASN A 35 16.11 10.53 5.27
N LYS A 36 16.18 9.25 5.64
CA LYS A 36 15.34 8.64 6.68
C LYS A 36 15.51 9.32 8.04
N VAL A 37 16.75 9.63 8.44
CA VAL A 37 17.06 10.21 9.75
C VAL A 37 16.44 11.60 9.89
N SER A 38 16.59 12.45 8.88
CA SER A 38 15.99 13.78 8.85
C SER A 38 14.46 13.71 8.91
N LEU A 39 13.85 12.79 8.14
CA LEU A 39 12.41 12.59 8.17
C LEU A 39 11.91 12.19 9.57
N VAL A 40 12.54 11.21 10.20
CA VAL A 40 12.14 10.75 11.55
C VAL A 40 12.20 11.90 12.55
N LYS A 41 13.25 12.73 12.51
CA LYS A 41 13.33 13.93 13.36
C LYS A 41 12.14 14.88 13.13
N LYS A 42 11.75 15.12 11.88
CA LYS A 42 10.63 16.02 11.55
C LYS A 42 9.30 15.47 12.05
N ILE A 43 8.99 14.18 11.81
CA ILE A 43 7.71 13.60 12.26
C ILE A 43 7.61 13.56 13.79
N LEU A 44 8.71 13.28 14.50
CA LEU A 44 8.73 13.33 15.97
C LEU A 44 8.55 14.76 16.48
N ALA A 45 9.14 15.75 15.81
CA ALA A 45 8.96 17.17 16.15
C ALA A 45 7.50 17.66 15.91
N LEU A 46 6.72 17.00 15.06
CA LEU A 46 5.26 17.24 14.96
C LEU A 46 4.50 16.73 16.19
N GLY A 47 5.11 15.86 16.99
CA GLY A 47 4.47 15.13 18.08
C GLY A 47 3.96 13.74 17.69
N ALA A 48 4.40 13.19 16.55
CA ALA A 48 4.09 11.81 16.20
C ALA A 48 4.72 10.84 17.22
N LYS A 49 4.01 9.76 17.54
CA LYS A 49 4.47 8.74 18.48
C LYS A 49 4.72 7.42 17.74
N PRO A 50 5.72 6.63 18.15
CA PRO A 50 5.89 5.27 17.65
C PRO A 50 4.61 4.45 17.85
N ALA A 51 4.20 3.72 16.82
CA ALA A 51 2.97 2.94 16.79
C ALA A 51 3.19 1.44 16.46
N GLY A 52 4.45 1.03 16.28
CA GLY A 52 4.82 -0.37 16.07
C GLY A 52 5.74 -0.58 14.88
N GLN A 53 6.00 -1.85 14.57
CA GLN A 53 6.81 -2.27 13.44
C GLN A 53 6.16 -3.46 12.74
N LYS A 54 6.47 -3.64 11.46
CA LYS A 54 6.13 -4.83 10.69
C LYS A 54 7.31 -5.26 9.84
N HIS A 55 7.48 -6.56 9.62
CA HIS A 55 8.37 -7.09 8.60
C HIS A 55 7.57 -8.11 7.78
N ILE A 56 7.09 -7.67 6.62
CA ILE A 56 6.22 -8.45 5.74
C ILE A 56 6.99 -8.82 4.47
N ILE A 57 6.90 -10.09 4.08
CA ILE A 57 7.36 -10.57 2.78
C ILE A 57 6.15 -11.05 1.98
N ASP A 58 5.77 -10.30 0.95
CA ASP A 58 4.69 -10.65 0.04
C ASP A 58 5.26 -11.25 -1.24
N THR A 59 4.95 -12.52 -1.51
CA THR A 59 5.28 -13.19 -2.78
C THR A 59 4.03 -13.19 -3.66
N TYR A 60 4.03 -12.40 -4.72
CA TYR A 60 2.91 -12.29 -5.66
C TYR A 60 3.02 -13.32 -6.78
N TYR A 61 1.88 -13.93 -7.10
CA TYR A 61 1.74 -14.97 -8.12
C TYR A 61 0.81 -14.51 -9.23
N SER A 62 1.15 -14.93 -10.44
CA SER A 62 0.32 -14.75 -11.64
C SER A 62 0.25 -16.05 -12.43
N PRO A 63 -0.80 -16.26 -13.23
CA PRO A 63 -0.83 -17.37 -14.18
C PRO A 63 0.41 -17.33 -15.08
N ALA A 64 1.08 -18.48 -15.26
CA ALA A 64 2.21 -18.61 -16.16
C ALA A 64 1.78 -18.44 -17.63
N LYS A 65 0.54 -18.84 -17.93
CA LYS A 65 -0.15 -18.59 -19.20
C LYS A 65 -1.39 -17.73 -18.92
N GLY A 66 -1.44 -16.53 -19.47
CA GLY A 66 -2.56 -15.59 -19.29
C GLY A 66 -2.11 -14.20 -18.84
N PRO A 67 -3.07 -13.34 -18.46
CA PRO A 67 -2.77 -11.97 -18.04
C PRO A 67 -2.05 -11.94 -16.70
N SER A 68 -1.15 -10.96 -16.58
CA SER A 68 -0.44 -10.68 -15.34
C SER A 68 -1.36 -10.14 -14.25
N PHE A 69 -1.12 -10.56 -13.00
CA PHE A 69 -1.78 -10.06 -11.80
C PHE A 69 -1.04 -8.86 -11.18
N VAL A 70 -0.02 -8.32 -11.85
CA VAL A 70 0.64 -7.07 -11.44
C VAL A 70 0.16 -5.87 -12.27
N THR A 71 -1.16 -5.68 -12.35
CA THR A 71 -1.76 -4.43 -12.87
C THR A 71 -2.72 -3.85 -11.84
N ASN A 72 -3.08 -2.57 -11.94
CA ASN A 72 -3.97 -1.95 -10.94
C ASN A 72 -5.38 -2.55 -10.92
N SER A 73 -5.85 -3.07 -12.05
CA SER A 73 -7.20 -3.64 -12.21
C SER A 73 -7.25 -5.17 -12.10
N SER A 74 -6.10 -5.85 -12.02
CA SER A 74 -6.07 -7.32 -11.88
C SER A 74 -6.24 -7.75 -10.43
N PRO A 75 -6.68 -9.00 -10.19
CA PRO A 75 -6.57 -9.61 -8.88
C PRO A 75 -5.14 -9.58 -8.36
N LYS A 76 -4.94 -9.76 -7.06
CA LYS A 76 -3.63 -10.00 -6.45
C LYS A 76 -3.71 -11.30 -5.69
N LEU A 77 -2.97 -12.30 -6.15
CA LEU A 77 -2.75 -13.55 -5.42
C LEU A 77 -1.36 -13.46 -4.79
N ARG A 78 -1.26 -13.54 -3.47
CA ARG A 78 0.04 -13.52 -2.79
C ARG A 78 0.09 -14.48 -1.61
N ILE A 79 1.25 -15.08 -1.40
CA ILE A 79 1.59 -15.65 -0.10
C ILE A 79 2.29 -14.56 0.70
N ARG A 80 1.75 -14.24 1.87
CA ARG A 80 2.28 -13.26 2.80
C ARG A 80 2.96 -13.96 3.96
N TYR A 81 4.16 -13.53 4.31
CA TYR A 81 4.86 -13.96 5.50
C TYR A 81 5.12 -12.77 6.44
N ASP A 82 4.47 -12.78 7.59
CA ASP A 82 4.80 -11.88 8.69
C ASP A 82 5.95 -12.47 9.50
N LYS A 83 7.14 -11.90 9.29
CA LYS A 83 8.37 -12.37 9.91
C LYS A 83 8.41 -12.10 11.42
N LEU A 84 7.72 -11.08 11.90
CA LEU A 84 7.72 -10.75 13.34
C LEU A 84 6.86 -11.72 14.14
N HIS A 85 5.74 -12.15 13.56
CA HIS A 85 4.81 -13.08 14.21
C HIS A 85 5.00 -14.54 13.76
N ASN A 86 5.95 -14.79 12.85
CA ASN A 86 6.18 -16.09 12.21
C ASN A 86 4.89 -16.71 11.66
N HIS A 87 4.07 -15.88 11.01
CA HIS A 87 2.77 -16.25 10.49
C HIS A 87 2.76 -16.16 8.97
N THR A 88 2.10 -17.11 8.31
CA THR A 88 1.95 -17.13 6.85
C THR A 88 0.48 -17.19 6.49
N SER A 89 0.06 -16.35 5.55
CA SER A 89 -1.28 -16.38 4.97
C SER A 89 -1.23 -16.42 3.45
N LEU A 90 -2.32 -16.88 2.87
CA LEU A 90 -2.65 -16.75 1.46
C LEU A 90 -3.70 -15.67 1.32
N ASP A 91 -3.37 -14.63 0.56
CA ASP A 91 -4.28 -13.52 0.28
C ASP A 91 -4.69 -13.53 -1.19
N PHE A 92 -5.98 -13.36 -1.43
CA PHE A 92 -6.53 -13.03 -2.73
C PHE A 92 -7.33 -11.72 -2.65
N HIS A 93 -6.79 -10.66 -3.24
CA HIS A 93 -7.44 -9.37 -3.34
C HIS A 93 -8.05 -9.22 -4.75
N LEU A 94 -9.36 -9.06 -4.81
CA LEU A 94 -10.09 -8.83 -6.05
C LEU A 94 -10.55 -7.36 -6.11
N PRO A 95 -9.94 -6.50 -6.94
CA PRO A 95 -10.38 -5.11 -7.07
C PRO A 95 -11.83 -5.02 -7.54
N ARG A 96 -12.61 -4.13 -6.94
CA ARG A 96 -14.01 -3.81 -7.30
C ARG A 96 -14.14 -2.31 -7.52
N GLY A 97 -14.12 -1.90 -8.79
CA GLY A 97 -14.14 -0.49 -9.16
C GLY A 97 -12.86 0.24 -8.74
N LEU A 98 -12.98 1.55 -8.53
CA LEU A 98 -11.85 2.43 -8.18
C LEU A 98 -11.52 2.45 -6.69
N TRP A 99 -12.47 2.06 -5.83
CA TRP A 99 -12.46 2.40 -4.41
C TRP A 99 -12.55 1.21 -3.44
N GLY A 100 -12.76 0.01 -3.95
CA GLY A 100 -12.96 -1.15 -3.12
C GLY A 100 -12.31 -2.40 -3.69
N GLY A 101 -12.26 -3.42 -2.87
CA GLY A 101 -11.87 -4.76 -3.27
C GLY A 101 -12.47 -5.77 -2.30
N GLN A 102 -12.67 -6.99 -2.76
CA GLN A 102 -12.95 -8.11 -1.88
C GLN A 102 -11.61 -8.77 -1.54
N GLU A 103 -11.31 -8.85 -0.25
CA GLU A 103 -10.14 -9.57 0.25
C GLU A 103 -10.57 -10.90 0.85
N MET A 104 -9.85 -11.94 0.49
CA MET A 104 -9.95 -13.26 1.09
C MET A 104 -8.57 -13.62 1.62
N GLU A 105 -8.49 -13.93 2.91
CA GLU A 105 -7.27 -14.30 3.59
C GLU A 105 -7.50 -15.62 4.33
N VAL A 106 -6.51 -16.51 4.25
CA VAL A 106 -6.52 -17.79 4.98
C VAL A 106 -5.11 -18.12 5.44
N ASP A 107 -5.01 -18.65 6.66
CA ASP A 107 -3.75 -19.12 7.22
C ASP A 107 -3.17 -20.29 6.41
N VAL A 108 -1.85 -20.30 6.24
CA VAL A 108 -1.12 -21.34 5.53
C VAL A 108 -0.15 -22.01 6.51
N ALA A 109 -0.49 -23.24 6.92
CA ALA A 109 0.35 -24.03 7.81
C ALA A 109 1.66 -24.51 7.15
N ASP A 110 1.61 -24.90 5.87
CA ASP A 110 2.78 -25.34 5.10
C ASP A 110 2.97 -24.51 3.82
N VAL A 111 3.84 -23.51 3.91
CA VAL A 111 4.17 -22.63 2.79
C VAL A 111 4.86 -23.35 1.63
N LYS A 112 5.60 -24.44 1.89
CA LYS A 112 6.30 -25.20 0.84
C LYS A 112 5.28 -25.95 -0.01
N MET A 113 4.30 -26.59 0.65
CA MET A 113 3.22 -27.28 -0.06
C MET A 113 2.33 -26.30 -0.83
N MET A 114 1.99 -25.14 -0.25
CA MET A 114 1.23 -24.12 -0.97
C MET A 114 1.95 -23.62 -2.24
N LYS A 115 3.25 -23.37 -2.15
CA LYS A 115 4.09 -23.01 -3.31
C LYS A 115 4.08 -24.09 -4.40
N LEU A 116 4.19 -25.37 -3.99
CA LEU A 116 4.13 -26.50 -4.91
C LEU A 116 2.77 -26.60 -5.59
N ILE A 117 1.68 -26.41 -4.86
CA ILE A 117 0.31 -26.38 -5.42
C ILE A 117 0.20 -25.29 -6.48
N PHE A 118 0.66 -24.06 -6.19
CA PHE A 118 0.62 -22.96 -7.15
C PHE A 118 1.43 -23.26 -8.41
N GLN A 119 2.63 -23.84 -8.27
CA GLN A 119 3.42 -24.28 -9.41
C GLN A 119 2.66 -25.32 -10.26
N LYS A 120 2.02 -26.31 -9.64
CA LYS A 120 1.25 -27.35 -10.34
C LYS A 120 -0.03 -26.83 -10.99
N LEU A 121 -0.64 -25.79 -10.42
CA LEU A 121 -1.76 -25.05 -11.01
C LEU A 121 -1.32 -24.09 -12.13
N GLY A 122 -0.03 -24.03 -12.44
CA GLY A 122 0.51 -23.20 -13.51
C GLY A 122 0.63 -21.72 -13.13
N PHE A 123 0.80 -21.40 -11.84
CA PHE A 123 1.19 -20.07 -11.40
C PHE A 123 2.71 -19.93 -11.33
N LYS A 124 3.20 -18.72 -11.60
CA LYS A 124 4.59 -18.30 -11.43
C LYS A 124 4.68 -17.16 -10.42
N ILE A 125 5.82 -17.05 -9.76
CA ILE A 125 6.14 -15.85 -8.97
C ILE A 125 6.43 -14.72 -9.95
N GLU A 126 5.82 -13.56 -9.72
CA GLU A 126 6.03 -12.39 -10.57
C GLU A 126 6.66 -11.21 -9.82
N SER A 127 6.44 -11.12 -8.50
CA SER A 127 6.98 -10.04 -7.67
C SER A 127 7.21 -10.53 -6.24
N ILE A 128 8.28 -10.05 -5.60
CA ILE A 128 8.54 -10.31 -4.18
C ILE A 128 8.81 -8.98 -3.49
N VAL A 129 7.93 -8.61 -2.55
CA VAL A 129 8.06 -7.38 -1.75
C VAL A 129 8.50 -7.76 -0.35
N ASP A 130 9.75 -7.52 -0.01
CA ASP A 130 10.32 -7.66 1.34
C ASP A 130 10.39 -6.27 1.98
N ASN A 131 9.49 -5.97 2.90
CA ASN A 131 9.31 -4.64 3.48
C ASN A 131 9.46 -4.65 5.01
N GLN A 132 10.36 -3.80 5.50
CA GLN A 132 10.46 -3.44 6.92
C GLN A 132 9.81 -2.07 7.16
N ARG A 133 8.68 -2.07 7.85
CA ARG A 133 7.87 -0.89 8.15
C ARG A 133 8.03 -0.47 9.60
N THR A 134 8.35 0.79 9.83
CA THR A 134 8.22 1.44 11.14
C THR A 134 7.02 2.37 11.13
N LYS A 135 6.09 2.20 12.06
CA LYS A 135 4.85 2.96 12.12
C LYS A 135 4.94 4.08 13.15
N TYR A 136 4.39 5.23 12.80
CA TYR A 136 4.13 6.33 13.73
C TYR A 136 2.69 6.81 13.56
N GLN A 137 2.13 7.38 14.62
CA GLN A 137 0.80 7.95 14.59
C GLN A 137 0.81 9.39 15.11
N TRP A 138 0.08 10.26 14.44
CA TRP A 138 -0.13 11.64 14.86
C TRP A 138 -1.54 12.10 14.48
N ARG A 139 -2.37 12.36 15.50
CA ARG A 139 -3.78 12.72 15.31
C ARG A 139 -4.48 11.66 14.45
N GLN A 140 -5.08 12.05 13.33
CA GLN A 140 -5.72 11.16 12.37
C GLN A 140 -4.77 10.47 11.37
N PHE A 141 -3.48 10.84 11.37
CA PHE A 141 -2.53 10.37 10.37
C PHE A 141 -1.69 9.20 10.87
N ASN A 142 -1.58 8.17 10.04
CA ASN A 142 -0.56 7.15 10.18
C ASN A 142 0.61 7.47 9.24
N PHE A 143 1.81 7.27 9.75
CA PHE A 143 3.06 7.40 9.01
C PHE A 143 3.73 6.03 8.96
N ASP A 144 3.75 5.45 7.78
CA ASP A 144 4.33 4.14 7.55
C ASP A 144 5.65 4.32 6.81
N LEU A 145 6.75 4.27 7.57
CA LEU A 145 8.11 4.42 7.07
C LEU A 145 8.66 3.06 6.63
N ASP A 146 8.61 2.84 5.34
CA ASP A 146 8.95 1.59 4.67
C ASP A 146 10.39 1.55 4.20
N GLN A 147 11.01 0.38 4.37
CA GLN A 147 12.28 0.01 3.75
C GLN A 147 12.03 -1.24 2.94
N VAL A 148 11.81 -1.04 1.64
CA VAL A 148 11.52 -2.14 0.71
C VAL A 148 12.81 -2.56 0.02
N LYS A 149 13.17 -3.82 0.20
CA LYS A 149 14.42 -4.41 -0.30
C LYS A 149 14.54 -4.22 -1.81
N GLY A 150 15.68 -3.69 -2.26
CA GLY A 150 15.98 -3.51 -3.68
C GLY A 150 15.33 -2.29 -4.35
N VAL A 151 14.40 -1.57 -3.70
CA VAL A 151 13.72 -0.41 -4.32
C VAL A 151 13.81 0.90 -3.52
N GLY A 152 14.08 0.83 -2.21
CA GLY A 152 14.46 1.98 -1.39
C GLY A 152 13.56 2.24 -0.18
N THR A 153 13.61 3.48 0.32
CA THR A 153 12.85 3.94 1.49
C THR A 153 11.69 4.83 1.08
N PHE A 154 10.52 4.62 1.70
CA PHE A 154 9.30 5.36 1.40
C PHE A 154 8.58 5.75 2.68
N LEU A 155 7.79 6.81 2.60
CA LEU A 155 6.84 7.19 3.63
C LEU A 155 5.44 7.12 3.02
N GLU A 156 4.59 6.27 3.57
CA GLU A 156 3.15 6.33 3.35
C GLU A 156 2.52 7.21 4.45
N ILE A 157 1.70 8.18 4.02
CA ILE A 157 0.89 9.01 4.91
C ILE A 157 -0.56 8.64 4.66
N GLU A 158 -1.22 8.08 5.66
CA GLU A 158 -2.56 7.51 5.55
C GLU A 158 -3.52 8.23 6.48
N TRP A 159 -4.76 8.43 6.02
CA TRP A 159 -5.89 8.82 6.85
C TRP A 159 -7.06 7.86 6.61
N MET A 160 -7.36 7.06 7.63
CA MET A 160 -8.50 6.13 7.65
C MET A 160 -9.82 6.85 7.94
N ASN A 161 -10.85 6.49 7.18
CA ASN A 161 -12.24 6.93 7.29
C ASN A 161 -12.41 8.45 7.41
N PRO A 162 -11.81 9.26 6.51
CA PRO A 162 -12.02 10.69 6.54
C PRO A 162 -13.47 11.00 6.15
N LYS A 163 -14.09 11.93 6.88
CA LYS A 163 -15.45 12.43 6.55
C LYS A 163 -15.54 13.07 5.14
N SER A 164 -14.41 13.44 4.55
CA SER A 164 -14.31 13.96 3.20
C SER A 164 -12.95 13.61 2.60
N ALA A 165 -12.95 12.92 1.47
CA ALA A 165 -11.74 12.59 0.71
C ALA A 165 -10.98 13.87 0.30
N GLN A 166 -11.70 14.91 -0.12
CA GLN A 166 -11.12 16.19 -0.55
C GLN A 166 -10.38 16.87 0.60
N LYS A 167 -11.01 16.90 1.78
CA LYS A 167 -10.38 17.45 2.98
C LYS A 167 -9.14 16.64 3.36
N ALA A 168 -9.20 15.32 3.31
CA ALA A 168 -8.06 14.46 3.58
C ALA A 168 -6.88 14.76 2.66
N VAL A 169 -7.12 14.85 1.34
CA VAL A 169 -6.09 15.19 0.36
C VAL A 169 -5.45 16.54 0.64
N VAL A 170 -6.26 17.57 0.96
CA VAL A 170 -5.74 18.91 1.29
C VAL A 170 -4.85 18.87 2.53
N GLU A 171 -5.30 18.20 3.60
CA GLU A 171 -4.53 18.12 4.84
C GLU A 171 -3.25 17.29 4.68
N ILE A 172 -3.29 16.18 3.94
CA ILE A 172 -2.10 15.39 3.60
C ILE A 172 -1.11 16.25 2.81
N LYS A 173 -1.56 17.04 1.82
CA LYS A 173 -0.68 17.94 1.07
C LYS A 173 -0.04 19.02 1.95
N LYS A 174 -0.76 19.56 2.93
CA LYS A 174 -0.19 20.51 3.91
C LYS A 174 0.88 19.82 4.76
N LEU A 175 0.56 18.63 5.26
CA LEU A 175 1.47 17.83 6.07
C LEU A 175 2.74 17.47 5.31
N MET A 176 2.64 17.00 4.06
CA MET A 176 3.77 16.76 3.16
C MET A 176 4.72 17.96 3.10
N LYS A 177 4.19 19.16 2.86
CA LYS A 177 5.00 20.39 2.81
C LYS A 177 5.67 20.67 4.14
N GLN A 178 4.96 20.50 5.26
CA GLN A 178 5.49 20.73 6.61
C GLN A 178 6.68 19.82 6.94
N ILE A 179 6.67 18.57 6.48
CA ILE A 179 7.80 17.64 6.65
C ILE A 179 8.83 17.71 5.50
N GLY A 180 8.66 18.66 4.57
CA GLY A 180 9.63 19.00 3.53
C GLY A 180 9.56 18.13 2.28
N PHE A 181 8.40 17.57 1.95
CA PHE A 181 8.13 16.90 0.68
C PHE A 181 7.34 17.78 -0.28
N THR A 182 7.49 17.49 -1.56
CA THR A 182 6.77 18.12 -2.67
C THR A 182 6.07 17.06 -3.53
N GLU A 183 5.28 17.50 -4.51
CA GLU A 183 4.63 16.56 -5.44
C GLU A 183 5.65 15.77 -6.30
N LYS A 184 6.90 16.23 -6.42
CA LYS A 184 7.97 15.51 -7.13
C LYS A 184 8.43 14.25 -6.38
N ASP A 185 8.16 14.17 -5.09
CA ASP A 185 8.55 13.05 -4.24
C ASP A 185 7.48 11.94 -4.23
N LEU A 186 6.32 12.17 -4.85
CA LEU A 186 5.24 11.19 -4.93
C LEU A 186 5.63 9.97 -5.76
N GLU A 187 5.42 8.79 -5.19
CA GLU A 187 5.54 7.50 -5.86
C GLU A 187 4.16 6.94 -6.16
N LYS A 188 3.82 6.84 -7.45
CA LYS A 188 2.51 6.34 -7.90
C LYS A 188 2.50 4.82 -8.05
N LYS A 189 3.67 4.18 -8.19
CA LYS A 189 3.76 2.74 -8.33
C LYS A 189 3.51 2.04 -6.99
N ARG A 190 2.80 0.93 -7.04
CA ARG A 190 2.67 0.00 -5.91
C ARG A 190 3.95 -0.82 -5.77
N TYR A 191 4.29 -1.27 -4.57
CA TYR A 191 5.55 -1.99 -4.35
C TYR A 191 5.68 -3.25 -5.21
N TRP A 192 4.58 -3.97 -5.44
CA TRP A 192 4.58 -5.14 -6.32
C TRP A 192 4.89 -4.79 -7.79
N GLN A 193 4.64 -3.56 -8.26
CA GLN A 193 5.07 -3.06 -9.58
C GLN A 193 6.55 -2.73 -9.64
N MET A 194 7.13 -2.43 -8.48
CA MET A 194 8.52 -1.99 -8.36
C MET A 194 9.47 -3.17 -8.12
N CYS A 195 8.95 -4.27 -7.58
CA CYS A 195 9.73 -5.46 -7.20
C CYS A 195 9.52 -6.65 -8.16
N LEU A 196 9.22 -6.38 -9.44
CA LEU A 196 9.04 -7.43 -10.45
C LEU A 196 10.32 -8.24 -10.62
N LEU A 197 10.17 -9.56 -10.68
CA LEU A 197 11.26 -10.45 -11.04
C LEU A 197 11.52 -10.34 -12.55
N LYS A 198 12.81 -10.31 -12.93
CA LYS A 198 13.25 -10.29 -14.33
C LYS A 198 13.30 -11.70 -14.90
#